data_AF-A0A0F7UNY1-F1
#
_entry.id   AF-A0A0F7UNY1-F1
#
_cell.length_a   1.000
_cell.length_b   1.000
_cell.length_c   1.000
_cell.angle_alpha   90.00
_cell.angle_beta   90.00
_cell.angle_gamma   90.00
#
_symmetry.space_group_name_H-M   'P 1'
#
loop_
_entity.id
_entity.type
_entity.pdbx_description
1 polymer ?
#
loop_
_entity_poly.entity_id
_entity_poly.type
_entity_poly.pdbx_seq_one_letter_code
_entity_poly.pdbx_strand_id
1 'polypeptide(L)'
;MAPDKKRAGDADATSTKKGKPPAKPAPEDLEIQMKKQLLQELKTLKAECEGEARLFHEISSEKEQLSHLWVMEQSAAEERHDLLRKKKDEIVDEVESFGMELKLCKLRIKQLLAEQSEEQTQLKIDAEAALKLREDVHRGREDALWYEKQDQLSMARETQTAHAEFLQELKLRQDEKILELRREFERSARDLHNKWKLRTDNLKDEMQKKRKLVVAKIEAEKNSHLIMVQSQNAKTSQAIKRYYGDITSSNLELIKRLKKEHADLKQAETREGKRMADLIAKNRGLVEPLRKTTQETEKLQHELRLYEIDKAKLAEAKQKLAEQAATLARLEQQAEILEQQSETLKKTKTEFQQRYQRTVYGLQQKAGLKTMILERKLKALEEAEEVAQAQVEELRYRQHIESSDLVPLSKGADELLKAKDALADELRDDIKTLKDLHDMAVEQYASCMASTGVPVDDLQFVPIRYS
;
A
#
# COMPACT_ATOMS: atom_id res chain seq x y z
N MET A 1 -48.58 -13.81 -102.07
CA MET A 1 -48.57 -13.15 -103.39
C MET A 1 -48.89 -14.21 -104.44
N ALA A 2 -50.02 -14.06 -105.13
CA ALA A 2 -50.27 -14.64 -106.46
C ALA A 2 -49.25 -14.03 -107.47
N PRO A 3 -49.13 -14.44 -108.76
CA PRO A 3 -50.21 -14.99 -109.60
C PRO A 3 -49.80 -16.05 -110.66
N ASP A 4 -50.76 -16.83 -111.20
CA ASP A 4 -51.29 -16.80 -112.60
C ASP A 4 -50.31 -17.29 -113.71
N LYS A 5 -50.66 -17.96 -114.82
CA LYS A 5 -51.91 -18.30 -115.52
C LYS A 5 -51.57 -19.10 -116.81
N LYS A 6 -52.50 -19.99 -117.24
CA LYS A 6 -53.05 -20.21 -118.61
C LYS A 6 -52.09 -20.67 -119.74
N ARG A 7 -52.49 -21.31 -120.85
CA ARG A 7 -53.74 -21.63 -121.61
C ARG A 7 -53.33 -22.69 -122.68
N ALA A 8 -54.08 -23.74 -123.01
CA ALA A 8 -55.28 -23.86 -123.89
C ALA A 8 -55.03 -23.82 -125.42
N GLY A 9 -55.76 -24.70 -126.15
CA GLY A 9 -56.00 -24.73 -127.61
C GLY A 9 -55.48 -26.04 -128.23
N ASP A 10 -56.23 -27.04 -128.72
CA ASP A 10 -57.56 -27.22 -129.35
C ASP A 10 -57.62 -26.99 -130.87
N ALA A 11 -58.42 -27.85 -131.52
CA ALA A 11 -58.91 -27.85 -132.93
C ALA A 11 -57.94 -28.26 -134.07
N ASP A 12 -58.35 -28.86 -135.21
CA ASP A 12 -59.55 -29.63 -135.63
C ASP A 12 -59.30 -30.15 -137.08
N ALA A 13 -59.95 -31.26 -137.42
CA ALA A 13 -60.64 -31.60 -138.67
C ALA A 13 -60.07 -31.53 -140.12
N THR A 14 -60.43 -32.59 -140.87
CA THR A 14 -61.03 -32.61 -142.25
C THR A 14 -60.11 -32.44 -143.48
N SER A 15 -60.33 -33.00 -144.68
CA SER A 15 -61.29 -33.98 -145.24
C SER A 15 -60.94 -34.28 -146.72
N THR A 16 -61.26 -35.51 -147.17
CA THR A 16 -61.87 -35.96 -148.47
C THR A 16 -61.67 -35.24 -149.82
N LYS A 17 -61.56 -36.04 -150.91
CA LYS A 17 -62.35 -36.07 -152.20
C LYS A 17 -61.49 -36.56 -153.39
N LYS A 18 -61.97 -37.09 -154.54
CA LYS A 18 -63.18 -37.78 -155.07
C LYS A 18 -62.94 -37.97 -156.61
N GLY A 19 -63.29 -39.14 -157.18
CA GLY A 19 -63.76 -39.35 -158.59
C GLY A 19 -62.73 -39.21 -159.74
N LYS A 20 -62.88 -39.74 -160.97
CA LYS A 20 -63.90 -40.51 -161.75
C LYS A 20 -63.22 -40.95 -163.12
N PRO A 21 -63.88 -41.65 -164.10
CA PRO A 21 -63.32 -42.68 -165.03
C PRO A 21 -63.12 -42.15 -166.50
N PRO A 22 -62.68 -42.91 -167.56
CA PRO A 22 -63.45 -44.01 -168.22
C PRO A 22 -62.65 -45.13 -168.98
N ALA A 23 -63.40 -46.18 -169.38
CA ALA A 23 -63.32 -46.98 -170.63
C ALA A 23 -62.17 -48.00 -170.93
N LYS A 24 -62.62 -49.21 -171.35
CA LYS A 24 -61.93 -50.42 -171.88
C LYS A 24 -60.89 -50.13 -172.98
N PRO A 25 -59.77 -50.90 -173.14
CA PRO A 25 -59.80 -52.27 -173.70
C PRO A 25 -58.72 -53.29 -173.19
N ALA A 26 -58.94 -54.58 -173.54
CA ALA A 26 -58.03 -55.73 -173.66
C ALA A 26 -57.21 -56.27 -172.44
N PRO A 27 -56.96 -57.59 -172.36
CA PRO A 27 -56.46 -58.27 -171.16
C PRO A 27 -54.95 -58.52 -171.24
N GLU A 28 -54.11 -57.63 -170.69
CA GLU A 28 -52.69 -57.94 -170.36
C GLU A 28 -51.99 -56.91 -169.42
N ASP A 29 -52.61 -55.79 -169.05
CA ASP A 29 -51.95 -54.71 -168.24
C ASP A 29 -52.26 -54.67 -166.71
N LEU A 30 -52.98 -55.65 -166.15
CA LEU A 30 -53.40 -55.66 -164.74
C LEU A 30 -52.30 -56.08 -163.74
N GLU A 31 -51.27 -56.82 -164.15
CA GLU A 31 -50.23 -57.33 -163.23
C GLU A 31 -49.17 -56.29 -162.86
N ILE A 32 -48.95 -55.26 -163.68
CA ILE A 32 -47.88 -54.26 -163.47
C ILE A 32 -48.30 -53.17 -162.47
N GLN A 33 -49.59 -52.85 -162.38
CA GLN A 33 -50.11 -51.82 -161.46
C GLN A 33 -50.18 -52.32 -160.00
N MET A 34 -50.51 -53.60 -159.78
CA MET A 34 -50.56 -54.21 -158.45
C MET A 34 -49.17 -54.29 -157.79
N LYS A 35 -48.11 -54.54 -158.58
CA LYS A 35 -46.71 -54.53 -158.09
C LYS A 35 -46.24 -53.14 -157.62
N LYS A 36 -46.72 -52.05 -158.24
CA LYS A 36 -46.31 -50.69 -157.85
C LYS A 36 -46.94 -50.21 -156.54
N GLN A 37 -48.17 -50.63 -156.24
CA GLN A 37 -48.86 -50.29 -154.98
C GLN A 37 -48.22 -50.99 -153.78
N LEU A 38 -47.91 -52.28 -153.90
CA LEU A 38 -47.19 -53.04 -152.87
C LEU A 38 -45.80 -52.47 -152.56
N LEU A 39 -45.10 -51.91 -153.55
CA LEU A 39 -43.81 -51.26 -153.34
C LEU A 39 -43.90 -49.91 -152.60
N GLN A 40 -45.04 -49.21 -152.67
CA GLN A 40 -45.26 -47.97 -151.94
C GLN A 40 -45.62 -48.25 -150.47
N GLU A 41 -46.48 -49.23 -150.21
CA GLU A 41 -46.79 -49.69 -148.86
C GLU A 41 -45.54 -50.24 -148.13
N LEU A 42 -44.67 -50.96 -148.85
CA LEU A 42 -43.37 -51.39 -148.32
C LEU A 42 -42.45 -50.22 -147.94
N LYS A 43 -42.58 -49.05 -148.57
CA LYS A 43 -41.76 -47.87 -148.24
C LYS A 43 -42.32 -47.11 -147.05
N THR A 44 -43.65 -46.99 -146.94
CA THR A 44 -44.29 -46.34 -145.78
C THR A 44 -44.09 -47.17 -144.52
N LEU A 45 -44.27 -48.49 -144.60
CA LEU A 45 -44.00 -49.40 -143.47
C LEU A 45 -42.53 -49.35 -143.04
N LYS A 46 -41.58 -49.23 -143.99
CA LYS A 46 -40.16 -49.03 -143.64
C LYS A 46 -39.92 -47.70 -142.92
N ALA A 47 -40.54 -46.62 -143.37
CA ALA A 47 -40.40 -45.32 -142.73
C ALA A 47 -41.02 -45.29 -141.32
N GLU A 48 -42.14 -45.98 -141.12
CA GLU A 48 -42.77 -46.19 -139.81
C GLU A 48 -41.87 -47.01 -138.90
N CYS A 49 -41.31 -48.14 -139.38
CA CYS A 49 -40.34 -48.93 -138.63
C CYS A 49 -39.07 -48.14 -138.28
N GLU A 50 -38.58 -47.27 -139.18
CA GLU A 50 -37.45 -46.39 -138.91
C GLU A 50 -37.79 -45.30 -137.88
N GLY A 51 -39.02 -44.79 -137.88
CA GLY A 51 -39.52 -43.84 -136.87
C GLY A 51 -39.66 -44.48 -135.50
N GLU A 52 -40.25 -45.68 -135.44
CA GLU A 52 -40.35 -46.49 -134.21
C GLU A 52 -38.95 -46.82 -133.65
N ALA A 53 -37.99 -47.14 -134.51
CA ALA A 53 -36.61 -47.40 -134.10
C ALA A 53 -35.92 -46.15 -133.49
N ARG A 54 -36.19 -44.94 -134.03
CA ARG A 54 -35.67 -43.69 -133.45
C ARG A 54 -36.29 -43.39 -132.09
N LEU A 55 -37.61 -43.51 -131.97
CA LEU A 55 -38.30 -43.35 -130.69
C LEU A 55 -37.81 -44.37 -129.65
N PHE A 56 -37.58 -45.61 -130.05
CA PHE A 56 -37.01 -46.62 -129.16
C PHE A 56 -35.59 -46.26 -128.71
N HIS A 57 -34.77 -45.70 -129.61
CA HIS A 57 -33.43 -45.24 -129.26
C HIS A 57 -33.46 -44.05 -128.30
N GLU A 58 -34.33 -43.06 -128.54
CA GLU A 58 -34.53 -41.91 -127.65
C GLU A 58 -35.01 -42.37 -126.27
N ILE A 59 -36.04 -43.21 -126.20
CA ILE A 59 -36.54 -43.80 -124.94
C ILE A 59 -35.46 -44.62 -124.23
N SER A 60 -34.63 -45.36 -124.97
CA SER A 60 -33.51 -46.10 -124.39
C SER A 60 -32.46 -45.17 -123.80
N SER A 61 -32.12 -44.08 -124.50
CA SER A 61 -31.17 -43.07 -124.01
C SER A 61 -31.70 -42.32 -122.79
N GLU A 62 -33.00 -41.98 -122.76
CA GLU A 62 -33.65 -41.35 -121.61
C GLU A 62 -33.71 -42.30 -120.42
N LYS A 63 -33.99 -43.60 -120.65
CA LYS A 63 -33.95 -44.63 -119.61
C LYS A 63 -32.54 -44.79 -119.03
N GLU A 64 -31.50 -44.78 -119.86
CA GLU A 64 -30.12 -44.83 -119.42
C GLU A 64 -29.71 -43.58 -118.63
N GLN A 65 -30.13 -42.39 -119.08
CA GLN A 65 -29.93 -41.14 -118.35
C GLN A 65 -30.67 -41.13 -117.00
N LEU A 66 -31.93 -41.55 -116.97
CA LEU A 66 -32.71 -41.72 -115.75
C LEU A 66 -32.08 -42.75 -114.81
N SER A 67 -31.56 -43.85 -115.35
CA SER A 67 -30.86 -44.87 -114.56
C SER A 67 -29.55 -44.32 -113.96
N HIS A 68 -28.78 -43.54 -114.72
CA HIS A 68 -27.58 -42.88 -114.21
C HIS A 68 -27.91 -41.83 -113.16
N LEU A 69 -28.91 -40.97 -113.40
CA LEU A 69 -29.38 -39.98 -112.44
C LEU A 69 -29.89 -40.65 -111.16
N TRP A 70 -30.62 -41.77 -111.28
CA TRP A 70 -31.08 -42.55 -110.14
C TRP A 70 -29.91 -43.11 -109.32
N VAL A 71 -28.91 -43.72 -109.96
CA VAL A 71 -27.72 -44.25 -109.25
C VAL A 71 -26.93 -43.12 -108.60
N MET A 72 -26.80 -41.97 -109.25
CA MET A 72 -26.12 -40.80 -108.68
C MET A 72 -26.91 -40.22 -107.50
N GLU A 73 -28.24 -40.09 -107.58
CA GLU A 73 -29.07 -39.65 -106.46
C GLU A 73 -29.06 -40.67 -105.32
N GLN A 74 -29.06 -41.97 -105.63
CA GLN A 74 -28.94 -43.04 -104.64
C GLN A 74 -27.58 -42.97 -103.93
N SER A 75 -26.48 -42.86 -104.66
CA SER A 75 -25.13 -42.67 -104.10
C SER A 75 -25.05 -41.40 -103.26
N ALA A 76 -25.61 -40.29 -103.73
CA ALA A 76 -25.64 -39.03 -102.98
C ALA A 76 -26.51 -39.12 -101.70
N ALA A 77 -27.58 -39.91 -101.73
CA ALA A 77 -28.40 -40.18 -100.56
C ALA A 77 -27.66 -41.05 -99.54
N GLU A 78 -26.94 -42.07 -99.99
CA GLU A 78 -26.08 -42.92 -99.17
C GLU A 78 -24.93 -42.12 -98.54
N GLU A 79 -24.25 -41.26 -99.31
CA GLU A 79 -23.22 -40.34 -98.81
C GLU A 79 -23.76 -39.37 -97.75
N ARG A 80 -24.94 -38.79 -97.97
CA ARG A 80 -25.60 -37.93 -96.96
C ARG A 80 -25.96 -38.72 -95.71
N HIS A 81 -26.42 -39.95 -95.85
CA HIS A 81 -26.73 -40.82 -94.72
C HIS A 81 -25.47 -41.18 -93.93
N ASP A 82 -24.34 -41.43 -94.59
CA ASP A 82 -23.05 -41.68 -93.96
C ASP A 82 -22.49 -40.44 -93.26
N LEU A 83 -22.61 -39.26 -93.87
CA LEU A 83 -22.25 -37.99 -93.22
C LEU A 83 -23.11 -37.73 -91.98
N LEU A 84 -24.42 -38.01 -92.04
CA LEU A 84 -25.31 -37.89 -90.88
C LEU A 84 -24.95 -38.88 -89.77
N ARG A 85 -24.50 -40.10 -90.11
CA ARG A 85 -24.00 -41.06 -89.12
C ARG A 85 -22.72 -40.55 -88.46
N LYS A 86 -21.72 -40.14 -89.25
CA LYS A 86 -20.48 -39.55 -88.72
C LYS A 86 -20.75 -38.35 -87.81
N LYS A 87 -21.65 -37.45 -88.23
CA LYS A 87 -22.04 -36.30 -87.40
C LYS A 87 -22.74 -36.71 -86.10
N LYS A 88 -23.53 -37.78 -86.10
CA LYS A 88 -24.12 -38.32 -84.87
C LYS A 88 -23.05 -38.90 -83.96
N ASP A 89 -22.09 -39.65 -84.50
CA ASP A 89 -20.99 -40.22 -83.72
C ASP A 89 -20.12 -39.10 -83.11
N GLU A 90 -19.78 -38.07 -83.89
CA GLU A 90 -19.07 -36.87 -83.39
C GLU A 90 -19.84 -36.17 -82.25
N ILE A 91 -21.16 -36.01 -82.38
CA ILE A 91 -21.98 -35.43 -81.31
C ILE A 91 -21.94 -36.32 -80.05
N VAL A 92 -21.96 -37.64 -80.20
CA VAL A 92 -21.85 -38.57 -79.06
C VAL A 92 -20.49 -38.43 -78.39
N ASP A 93 -19.40 -38.41 -79.16
CA ASP A 93 -18.04 -38.25 -78.65
C ASP A 93 -17.86 -36.92 -77.89
N GLU A 94 -18.38 -35.81 -78.43
CA GLU A 94 -18.38 -34.51 -77.77
C GLU A 94 -19.20 -34.53 -76.47
N VAL A 95 -20.38 -35.15 -76.47
CA VAL A 95 -21.20 -35.27 -75.26
C VAL A 95 -20.49 -36.11 -74.18
N GLU A 96 -19.79 -37.17 -74.58
CA GLU A 96 -18.99 -37.98 -73.67
C GLU A 96 -17.78 -37.22 -73.12
N SER A 97 -17.05 -36.47 -73.97
CA SER A 97 -15.92 -35.64 -73.53
C SER A 97 -16.37 -34.56 -72.55
N PHE A 98 -17.44 -33.83 -72.87
CA PHE A 98 -18.05 -32.86 -71.95
C PHE A 98 -18.54 -33.54 -70.66
N GLY A 99 -19.07 -34.76 -70.75
CA GLY A 99 -19.46 -35.56 -69.59
C GLY A 99 -18.28 -35.92 -68.68
N MET A 100 -17.11 -36.23 -69.24
CA MET A 100 -15.88 -36.48 -68.49
C MET A 100 -15.33 -35.21 -67.86
N GLU A 101 -15.27 -34.10 -68.60
CA GLU A 101 -14.86 -32.79 -68.09
C GLU A 101 -15.74 -32.33 -66.93
N LEU A 102 -17.06 -32.48 -67.06
CA LEU A 102 -18.00 -32.17 -66.00
C LEU A 102 -17.75 -33.01 -64.74
N LYS A 103 -17.40 -34.30 -64.89
CA LYS A 103 -17.03 -35.17 -63.76
C LYS A 103 -15.71 -34.72 -63.13
N LEU A 104 -14.72 -34.33 -63.94
CA LEU A 104 -13.43 -33.82 -63.45
C LEU A 104 -13.61 -32.51 -62.68
N CYS A 105 -14.38 -31.56 -63.22
CA CYS A 105 -14.73 -30.31 -62.55
C CYS A 105 -15.47 -30.57 -61.23
N LYS A 106 -16.44 -31.50 -61.21
CA LYS A 106 -17.14 -31.90 -59.98
C LYS A 106 -16.18 -32.50 -58.94
N LEU A 107 -15.23 -33.34 -59.35
CA LEU A 107 -14.22 -33.90 -58.45
C LEU A 107 -13.28 -32.82 -57.92
N ARG A 108 -12.84 -31.88 -58.76
CA ARG A 108 -11.98 -30.77 -58.34
C ARG A 108 -12.68 -29.87 -57.34
N ILE A 109 -13.96 -29.55 -57.54
CA ILE A 109 -14.76 -28.79 -56.57
C ILE A 109 -14.87 -29.56 -55.25
N LYS A 110 -15.12 -30.87 -55.28
CA LYS A 110 -15.17 -31.69 -54.06
C LYS A 110 -13.84 -31.70 -53.31
N GLN A 111 -12.72 -31.81 -54.02
CA GLN A 111 -11.38 -31.74 -53.42
C GLN A 111 -11.15 -30.36 -52.78
N LEU A 112 -11.43 -29.27 -53.50
CA LEU A 112 -11.30 -27.91 -52.95
C LEU A 112 -12.17 -27.70 -51.71
N LEU A 113 -13.40 -28.23 -51.69
CA LEU A 113 -14.26 -28.14 -50.51
C LEU A 113 -13.73 -28.99 -49.34
N ALA A 114 -13.15 -30.16 -49.61
CA ALA A 114 -12.53 -30.99 -48.60
C ALA A 114 -11.28 -30.29 -48.02
N GLU A 115 -10.38 -29.80 -48.88
CA GLU A 115 -9.21 -29.00 -48.52
C GLU A 115 -9.63 -27.79 -47.67
N GLN A 116 -10.62 -27.01 -48.11
CA GLN A 116 -11.14 -25.87 -47.34
C GLN A 116 -11.72 -26.30 -45.98
N SER A 117 -12.42 -27.44 -45.92
CA SER A 117 -12.96 -27.95 -44.65
C SER A 117 -11.86 -28.42 -43.70
N GLU A 118 -10.80 -29.04 -44.22
CA GLU A 118 -9.64 -29.47 -43.46
C GLU A 118 -8.86 -28.26 -42.93
N GLU A 119 -8.58 -27.27 -43.77
CA GLU A 119 -7.98 -25.99 -43.37
C GLU A 119 -8.81 -25.30 -42.27
N GLN A 120 -10.14 -25.25 -42.43
CA GLN A 120 -11.02 -24.71 -41.39
C GLN A 120 -10.94 -25.49 -40.08
N THR A 121 -10.81 -26.81 -40.13
CA THR A 121 -10.67 -27.64 -38.90
C THR A 121 -9.31 -27.43 -38.25
N GLN A 122 -8.24 -27.32 -39.03
CA GLN A 122 -6.89 -27.05 -38.55
C GLN A 122 -6.83 -25.68 -37.87
N LEU A 123 -7.36 -24.63 -38.52
CA LEU A 123 -7.44 -23.29 -37.93
C LEU A 123 -8.22 -23.27 -36.61
N LYS A 124 -9.29 -24.08 -36.49
CA LYS A 124 -10.04 -24.21 -35.22
C LYS A 124 -9.21 -24.90 -34.15
N ILE A 125 -8.52 -25.99 -34.49
CA ILE A 125 -7.64 -26.71 -33.56
C ILE A 125 -6.50 -25.81 -33.09
N ASP A 126 -5.86 -25.08 -33.99
CA ASP A 126 -4.77 -24.15 -33.67
C ASP A 126 -5.27 -22.99 -32.79
N ALA A 127 -6.46 -22.45 -33.08
CA ALA A 127 -7.09 -21.43 -32.25
C ALA A 127 -7.41 -21.96 -30.84
N GLU A 128 -7.98 -23.16 -30.72
CA GLU A 128 -8.26 -23.80 -29.43
C GLU A 128 -6.97 -24.11 -28.66
N ALA A 129 -5.92 -24.57 -29.32
CA ALA A 129 -4.62 -24.81 -28.70
C ALA A 129 -3.98 -23.51 -28.19
N ALA A 130 -4.05 -22.43 -28.98
CA ALA A 130 -3.56 -21.11 -28.58
C ALA A 130 -4.35 -20.55 -27.38
N LEU A 131 -5.68 -20.76 -27.35
CA LEU A 131 -6.51 -20.37 -26.21
C LEU A 131 -6.15 -21.16 -24.94
N LYS A 132 -6.00 -22.48 -25.03
CA LYS A 132 -5.57 -23.32 -23.89
C LYS A 132 -4.21 -22.89 -23.35
N LEU A 133 -3.23 -22.67 -24.24
CA LEU A 133 -1.90 -22.18 -23.82
C LEU A 133 -2.01 -20.84 -23.09
N ARG A 134 -2.86 -19.93 -23.58
CA ARG A 134 -3.08 -18.63 -22.93
C ARG A 134 -3.76 -18.79 -21.57
N GLU A 135 -4.74 -19.68 -21.45
CA GLU A 135 -5.39 -20.01 -20.17
C GLU A 135 -4.39 -20.59 -19.17
N ASP A 136 -3.52 -21.52 -19.58
CA ASP A 136 -2.51 -22.13 -18.71
C ASP A 136 -1.47 -21.10 -18.26
N VAL A 137 -1.03 -20.20 -19.15
CA VAL A 137 -0.16 -19.07 -18.79
C VAL A 137 -0.84 -18.14 -17.80
N HIS A 138 -2.14 -17.85 -17.97
CA HIS A 138 -2.89 -17.02 -17.03
C HIS A 138 -3.04 -17.70 -15.67
N ARG A 139 -3.36 -19.00 -15.61
CA ARG A 139 -3.40 -19.77 -14.35
C ARG A 139 -2.04 -19.74 -13.64
N GLY A 140 -0.95 -19.95 -14.36
CA GLY A 140 0.39 -19.88 -13.79
C GLY A 140 0.74 -18.49 -13.23
N ARG A 141 0.28 -17.41 -13.90
CA ARG A 141 0.43 -16.04 -13.38
C ARG A 141 -0.43 -15.79 -12.14
N GLU A 142 -1.66 -16.28 -12.13
CA GLU A 142 -2.56 -16.15 -10.97
C GLU A 142 -1.98 -16.89 -9.75
N ASP A 143 -1.45 -18.10 -9.94
CA ASP A 143 -0.77 -18.87 -8.91
C ASP A 143 0.48 -18.14 -8.40
N ALA A 144 1.31 -17.61 -9.30
CA ALA A 144 2.50 -16.82 -8.92
C ALA A 144 2.11 -15.59 -8.09
N LEU A 145 1.11 -14.82 -8.53
CA LEU A 145 0.59 -13.68 -7.77
C LEU A 145 0.01 -14.09 -6.41
N TRP A 146 -0.62 -15.27 -6.34
CA TRP A 146 -1.13 -15.80 -5.08
C TRP A 146 0.00 -16.13 -4.10
N TYR A 147 1.06 -16.80 -4.56
CA TYR A 147 2.23 -17.10 -3.72
C TYR A 147 2.99 -15.84 -3.32
N GLU A 148 3.23 -14.89 -4.24
CA GLU A 148 3.84 -13.59 -3.93
C GLU A 148 3.03 -12.83 -2.87
N LYS A 149 1.69 -12.84 -2.98
CA LYS A 149 0.83 -12.24 -1.97
C LYS A 149 0.95 -12.93 -0.60
N GLN A 150 1.02 -14.27 -0.57
CA GLN A 150 1.21 -15.00 0.70
C GLN A 150 2.58 -14.72 1.32
N ASP A 151 3.63 -14.66 0.50
CA ASP A 151 4.99 -14.33 0.96
C ASP A 151 5.05 -12.90 1.52
N GLN A 152 4.48 -11.93 0.80
CA GLN A 152 4.35 -10.55 1.28
C GLN A 152 3.59 -10.47 2.61
N LEU A 153 2.52 -11.26 2.78
CA LEU A 153 1.78 -11.34 4.05
C LEU A 153 2.61 -11.98 5.17
N SER A 154 3.44 -12.99 4.88
CA SER A 154 4.36 -13.57 5.86
C SER A 154 5.42 -12.55 6.29
N MET A 155 6.08 -11.89 5.34
CA MET A 155 7.08 -10.85 5.60
C MET A 155 6.49 -9.68 6.38
N ALA A 156 5.25 -9.27 6.06
CA ALA A 156 4.55 -8.23 6.82
C ALA A 156 4.25 -8.66 8.27
N ARG A 157 3.94 -9.93 8.51
CA ARG A 157 3.74 -10.47 9.87
C ARG A 157 5.05 -10.56 10.63
N GLU A 158 6.12 -11.05 10.00
CA GLU A 158 7.45 -11.17 10.61
C GLU A 158 8.04 -9.82 10.98
N THR A 159 7.88 -8.81 10.12
CA THR A 159 8.28 -7.43 10.44
C THR A 159 7.44 -6.84 11.57
N GLN A 160 6.14 -7.11 11.62
CA GLN A 160 5.29 -6.71 12.75
C GLN A 160 5.70 -7.38 14.07
N THR A 161 6.02 -8.68 14.06
CA THR A 161 6.49 -9.38 15.26
C THR A 161 7.84 -8.85 15.71
N ALA A 162 8.78 -8.61 14.79
CA ALA A 162 10.07 -8.01 15.10
C ALA A 162 9.93 -6.59 15.68
N HIS A 163 9.00 -5.78 15.15
CA HIS A 163 8.71 -4.46 15.73
C HIS A 163 8.07 -4.56 17.12
N ALA A 164 7.18 -5.53 17.36
CA ALA A 164 6.58 -5.76 18.67
C ALA A 164 7.63 -6.20 19.71
N GLU A 165 8.54 -7.10 19.33
CA GLU A 165 9.67 -7.54 20.14
C GLU A 165 10.62 -6.38 20.46
N PHE A 166 10.98 -5.57 19.47
CA PHE A 166 11.79 -4.37 19.68
C PHE A 166 11.14 -3.37 20.65
N LEU A 167 9.82 -3.14 20.53
CA LEU A 167 9.08 -2.29 21.47
C LEU A 167 9.05 -2.89 22.88
N GLN A 168 8.96 -4.21 23.01
CA GLN A 168 9.02 -4.89 24.30
C GLN A 168 10.41 -4.76 24.93
N GLU A 169 11.48 -4.95 24.16
CA GLU A 169 12.85 -4.72 24.63
C GLU A 169 13.06 -3.27 25.07
N LEU A 170 12.54 -2.30 24.30
CA LEU A 170 12.67 -0.89 24.64
C LEU A 170 11.94 -0.56 25.95
N LYS A 171 10.74 -1.10 26.16
CA LYS A 171 10.00 -0.98 27.42
C LYS A 171 10.76 -1.60 28.58
N LEU A 172 11.34 -2.79 28.38
CA LEU A 172 12.12 -3.48 29.42
C LEU A 172 13.36 -2.67 29.81
N ARG A 173 14.09 -2.10 28.83
CA ARG A 173 15.22 -1.17 29.08
C ARG A 173 14.77 0.12 29.79
N GLN A 174 13.57 0.63 29.51
CA GLN A 174 13.03 1.77 30.23
C GLN A 174 12.68 1.41 31.69
N ASP A 175 12.05 0.27 31.91
CA ASP A 175 11.72 -0.23 33.24
C ASP A 175 12.99 -0.48 34.08
N GLU A 176 14.04 -1.04 33.48
CA GLU A 176 15.36 -1.19 34.10
C GLU A 176 15.92 0.16 34.57
N LYS A 177 15.94 1.18 33.71
CA LYS A 177 16.40 2.53 34.06
C LYS A 177 15.53 3.17 35.15
N ILE A 178 14.22 2.96 35.12
CA ILE A 178 13.30 3.44 36.17
C ILE A 178 13.63 2.75 37.51
N LEU A 179 13.90 1.45 37.50
CA LEU A 179 14.28 0.71 38.70
C LEU A 179 15.64 1.16 39.24
N GLU A 180 16.62 1.43 38.38
CA GLU A 180 17.90 2.01 38.76
C GLU A 180 17.73 3.37 39.44
N LEU A 181 16.99 4.29 38.83
CA LEU A 181 16.68 5.59 39.42
C LEU A 181 15.96 5.46 40.76
N ARG A 182 14.97 4.56 40.88
CA ARG A 182 14.29 4.28 42.15
C ARG A 182 15.28 3.80 43.22
N ARG A 183 16.18 2.88 42.87
CA ARG A 183 17.22 2.38 43.80
C ARG A 183 18.17 3.50 44.22
N GLU A 184 18.54 4.40 43.33
CA GLU A 184 19.38 5.57 43.64
C GLU A 184 18.67 6.56 44.57
N PHE A 185 17.39 6.85 44.33
CA PHE A 185 16.58 7.68 45.22
C PHE A 185 16.40 7.04 46.59
N GLU A 186 16.15 5.73 46.65
CA GLU A 186 16.05 5.00 47.91
C GLU A 186 17.37 4.97 48.68
N ARG A 187 18.52 4.83 47.99
CA ARG A 187 19.84 4.94 48.62
C ARG A 187 20.06 6.35 49.16
N SER A 188 19.81 7.38 48.36
CA SER A 188 19.96 8.78 48.76
C SER A 188 19.06 9.14 49.94
N ALA A 189 17.81 8.67 49.95
CA ALA A 189 16.87 8.87 51.05
C ALA A 189 17.33 8.15 52.33
N ARG A 190 17.84 6.91 52.22
CA ARG A 190 18.41 6.17 53.35
C ARG A 190 19.62 6.88 53.93
N ASP A 191 20.55 7.35 53.09
CA ASP A 191 21.74 8.06 53.53
C ASP A 191 21.39 9.37 54.23
N LEU A 192 20.42 10.12 53.69
CA LEU A 192 19.91 11.34 54.33
C LEU A 192 19.27 11.03 55.69
N HIS A 193 18.41 10.01 55.75
CA HIS A 193 17.79 9.57 57.00
C HIS A 193 18.84 9.18 58.04
N ASN A 194 19.85 8.41 57.66
CA ASN A 194 20.94 7.99 58.54
C ASN A 194 21.75 9.19 59.05
N LYS A 195 22.05 10.18 58.20
CA LYS A 195 22.72 11.42 58.62
C LYS A 195 21.90 12.20 59.66
N TRP A 196 20.59 12.34 59.45
CA TRP A 196 19.71 13.02 60.42
C TRP A 196 19.53 12.25 61.72
N LYS A 197 19.40 10.92 61.64
CA LYS A 197 19.34 10.06 62.81
C LYS A 197 20.61 10.19 63.65
N LEU A 198 21.79 10.08 63.03
CA LEU A 198 23.07 10.26 63.70
C LEU A 198 23.20 11.65 64.33
N ARG A 199 22.82 12.72 63.61
CA ARG A 199 22.82 14.09 64.15
C ARG A 199 21.90 14.24 65.37
N THR A 200 20.73 13.61 65.32
CA THR A 200 19.75 13.63 66.41
C THR A 200 20.27 12.85 67.62
N ASP A 201 20.86 11.68 67.41
CA ASP A 201 21.41 10.87 68.50
C ASP A 201 22.64 11.53 69.12
N ASN A 202 23.52 12.15 68.33
CA ASN A 202 24.62 12.97 68.84
C ASN A 202 24.12 14.15 69.69
N LEU A 203 23.07 14.84 69.26
CA LEU A 203 22.46 15.93 70.04
C LEU A 203 21.89 15.41 71.37
N LYS A 204 21.20 14.26 71.36
CA LYS A 204 20.70 13.63 72.59
C LYS A 204 21.85 13.30 73.54
N ASP A 205 22.93 12.72 73.04
CA ASP A 205 24.11 12.37 73.83
C ASP A 205 24.79 13.61 74.42
N GLU A 206 24.93 14.68 73.65
CA GLU A 206 25.45 15.97 74.13
C GLU A 206 24.57 16.56 75.23
N MET A 207 23.25 16.57 75.05
CA MET A 207 22.32 17.07 76.06
C MET A 207 22.33 16.19 77.31
N GLN A 208 22.45 14.87 77.16
CA GLN A 208 22.58 13.95 78.28
C GLN A 208 23.90 14.16 79.04
N LYS A 209 25.01 14.40 78.34
CA LYS A 209 26.30 14.77 78.95
C LYS A 209 26.17 16.09 79.72
N LYS A 210 25.57 17.13 79.13
CA LYS A 210 25.31 18.41 79.81
C LYS A 210 24.45 18.23 81.06
N ARG A 211 23.36 17.45 80.97
CA ARG A 211 22.51 17.11 82.12
C ARG A 211 23.32 16.40 83.22
N LYS A 212 24.11 15.37 82.88
CA LYS A 212 24.97 14.66 83.84
C LYS A 212 25.96 15.60 84.53
N LEU A 213 26.59 16.52 83.78
CA LEU A 213 27.50 17.51 84.36
C LEU A 213 26.79 18.48 85.32
N VAL A 214 25.59 18.97 84.96
CA VAL A 214 24.81 19.86 85.83
C VAL A 214 24.37 19.12 87.10
N VAL A 215 23.90 17.88 86.98
CA VAL A 215 23.54 17.04 88.13
C VAL A 215 24.75 16.83 89.04
N ALA A 216 25.92 16.47 88.49
CA ALA A 216 27.14 16.30 89.27
C ALA A 216 27.58 17.58 89.99
N LYS A 217 27.43 18.76 89.37
CA LYS A 217 27.68 20.05 90.03
C LYS A 217 26.72 20.29 91.20
N ILE A 218 25.43 20.06 91.00
CA ILE A 218 24.42 20.20 92.06
C ILE A 218 24.70 19.21 93.20
N GLU A 219 25.09 17.98 92.89
CA GLU A 219 25.47 16.97 93.88
C GLU A 219 26.73 17.39 94.66
N ALA A 220 27.74 17.95 93.99
CA ALA A 220 28.93 18.48 94.64
C ALA A 220 28.61 19.67 95.58
N GLU A 221 27.77 20.61 95.13
CA GLU A 221 27.30 21.73 95.96
C GLU A 221 26.49 21.25 97.17
N LYS A 222 25.57 20.30 96.97
CA LYS A 222 24.80 19.67 98.04
C LYS A 222 25.69 18.94 99.04
N ASN A 223 26.69 18.20 98.56
CA ASN A 223 27.65 17.51 99.43
C ASN A 223 28.52 18.50 100.22
N SER A 224 28.95 19.59 99.58
CA SER A 224 29.67 20.67 100.27
C SER A 224 28.80 21.33 101.36
N HIS A 225 27.53 21.61 101.06
CA HIS A 225 26.58 22.13 102.04
C HIS A 225 26.31 21.12 103.16
N LEU A 226 26.17 19.84 102.85
CA LEU A 226 26.01 18.79 103.85
C LEU A 226 27.20 18.75 104.82
N ILE A 227 28.43 18.78 104.30
CA ILE A 227 29.66 18.83 105.11
C ILE A 227 29.69 20.10 105.98
N MET A 228 29.31 21.25 105.42
CA MET A 228 29.24 22.51 106.17
C MET A 228 28.23 22.43 107.32
N VAL A 229 27.02 21.94 107.05
CA VAL A 229 25.97 21.76 108.07
C VAL A 229 26.41 20.74 109.12
N GLN A 230 27.05 19.64 108.73
CA GLN A 230 27.60 18.67 109.68
C GLN A 230 28.68 19.29 110.57
N SER A 231 29.58 20.10 110.01
CA SER A 231 30.60 20.83 110.77
C SER A 231 29.96 21.84 111.73
N GLN A 232 28.97 22.61 111.27
CA GLN A 232 28.27 23.57 112.11
C GLN A 232 27.47 22.87 113.22
N ASN A 233 26.78 21.76 112.92
CA ASN A 233 26.11 20.93 113.90
C ASN A 233 27.08 20.33 114.93
N ALA A 234 28.27 19.94 114.52
CA ALA A 234 29.31 19.48 115.44
C ALA A 234 29.78 20.62 116.36
N LYS A 235 30.00 21.83 115.82
CA LYS A 235 30.34 23.03 116.59
C LYS A 235 29.24 23.43 117.55
N THR A 236 27.98 23.47 117.12
CA THR A 236 26.84 23.79 117.99
C THR A 236 26.64 22.71 119.04
N SER A 237 26.77 21.44 118.71
CA SER A 237 26.74 20.35 119.69
C SER A 237 27.86 20.48 120.72
N GLN A 238 29.06 20.87 120.29
CA GLN A 238 30.17 21.14 121.21
C GLN A 238 29.92 22.39 122.07
N ALA A 239 29.37 23.45 121.49
CA ALA A 239 28.98 24.67 122.22
C ALA A 239 27.86 24.39 123.22
N ILE A 240 26.87 23.56 122.86
CA ILE A 240 25.80 23.08 123.75
C ILE A 240 26.41 22.24 124.89
N LYS A 241 27.35 21.33 124.58
CA LYS A 241 28.07 20.58 125.63
C LYS A 241 28.86 21.49 126.56
N ARG A 242 29.53 22.53 126.03
CA ARG A 242 30.22 23.55 126.83
C ARG A 242 29.23 24.34 127.67
N TYR A 243 28.16 24.85 127.08
CA TYR A 243 27.10 25.59 127.77
C TYR A 243 26.44 24.75 128.87
N TYR A 244 26.12 23.48 128.63
CA TYR A 244 25.63 22.60 129.68
C TYR A 244 26.70 22.20 130.68
N GLY A 245 27.98 22.14 130.30
CA GLY A 245 29.12 21.98 131.21
C GLY A 245 29.33 23.19 132.13
N ASP A 246 29.20 24.38 131.57
CA ASP A 246 29.28 25.67 132.26
C ASP A 246 28.05 25.88 133.13
N ILE A 247 26.87 25.49 132.67
CA ILE A 247 25.66 25.44 133.48
C ILE A 247 25.74 24.34 134.53
N THR A 248 26.32 23.16 134.28
CA THR A 248 26.44 22.15 135.34
C THR A 248 27.48 22.55 136.36
N SER A 249 28.59 23.19 135.97
CA SER A 249 29.56 23.75 136.92
C SER A 249 28.98 24.95 137.67
N SER A 250 28.33 25.89 136.98
CA SER A 250 27.60 27.02 137.57
C SER A 250 26.42 26.54 138.43
N ASN A 251 25.68 25.50 138.02
CA ASN A 251 24.64 24.87 138.83
C ASN A 251 25.24 24.06 139.96
N LEU A 252 26.44 23.50 139.87
CA LEU A 252 27.13 22.89 141.01
C LEU A 252 27.55 23.98 142.00
N GLU A 253 28.01 25.14 141.53
CA GLU A 253 28.27 26.32 142.35
C GLU A 253 26.98 26.90 142.93
N LEU A 254 25.91 26.97 142.15
CA LEU A 254 24.61 27.46 142.56
C LEU A 254 23.92 26.44 143.45
N ILE A 255 24.06 25.12 143.27
CA ILE A 255 23.59 24.10 144.22
C ILE A 255 24.39 24.21 145.51
N LYS A 256 25.68 24.54 145.47
CA LYS A 256 26.43 24.90 146.69
C LYS A 256 25.85 26.17 147.35
N ARG A 257 25.43 27.18 146.58
CA ARG A 257 24.78 28.41 147.09
C ARG A 257 23.33 28.21 147.54
N LEU A 258 22.52 27.43 146.82
CA LEU A 258 21.12 27.11 147.06
C LEU A 258 20.99 26.02 148.13
N LYS A 259 21.98 25.15 148.38
CA LYS A 259 22.00 24.42 149.66
C LYS A 259 22.17 25.35 150.85
N LYS A 260 22.78 26.52 150.64
CA LYS A 260 22.86 27.62 151.61
C LYS A 260 21.53 28.41 151.68
N GLU A 261 20.90 28.71 150.54
CA GLU A 261 19.66 29.53 150.44
C GLU A 261 18.32 28.75 150.44
N HIS A 262 18.26 27.45 150.16
CA HIS A 262 17.06 26.60 150.34
C HIS A 262 16.77 26.38 151.83
N ALA A 263 17.76 26.60 152.69
CA ALA A 263 17.51 26.85 154.10
C ALA A 263 16.64 28.12 154.29
N ASP A 264 16.75 29.11 153.40
CA ASP A 264 16.14 30.44 153.51
C ASP A 264 14.83 30.59 152.70
N LEU A 265 14.69 29.95 151.51
CA LEU A 265 13.53 30.13 150.61
C LEU A 265 12.40 29.09 150.73
N LYS A 266 12.50 28.14 151.68
CA LYS A 266 11.34 27.36 152.13
C LYS A 266 10.20 28.26 152.70
N GLN A 267 10.48 29.57 152.87
CA GLN A 267 9.55 30.59 153.33
C GLN A 267 8.74 31.33 152.24
N ALA A 268 9.03 31.24 150.94
CA ALA A 268 8.49 32.22 149.97
C ALA A 268 7.60 31.69 148.81
N GLU A 269 7.39 30.38 148.66
CA GLU A 269 6.80 29.78 147.44
C GLU A 269 5.26 29.78 147.36
N THR A 270 4.56 30.48 148.25
CA THR A 270 3.08 30.41 148.33
C THR A 270 2.32 31.42 147.44
N ARG A 271 2.94 32.20 146.55
CA ARG A 271 2.28 33.44 146.03
C ARG A 271 1.93 33.61 144.55
N GLU A 272 2.52 32.97 143.54
CA GLU A 272 2.36 33.48 142.15
C GLU A 272 1.88 32.46 141.09
N GLY A 273 0.72 31.84 141.35
CA GLY A 273 0.10 30.84 140.45
C GLY A 273 -0.99 31.31 139.47
N LYS A 274 -1.16 32.61 139.17
CA LYS A 274 -2.37 33.10 138.43
C LYS A 274 -2.12 34.08 137.27
N ARG A 275 -1.33 33.70 136.24
CA ARG A 275 -1.20 34.44 134.96
C ARG A 275 -1.53 33.62 133.69
N MET A 276 -2.24 32.50 133.82
CA MET A 276 -2.44 31.53 132.74
C MET A 276 -3.74 31.72 131.93
N ALA A 277 -4.64 32.63 132.31
CA ALA A 277 -5.98 32.71 131.70
C ALA A 277 -6.14 33.69 130.51
N ASP A 278 -5.28 34.69 130.35
CA ASP A 278 -5.52 35.79 129.39
C ASP A 278 -5.14 35.49 127.93
N LEU A 279 -4.40 34.41 127.67
CA LEU A 279 -3.92 34.06 126.32
C LEU A 279 -4.97 33.34 125.44
N ILE A 280 -6.05 32.80 126.03
CA ILE A 280 -7.00 31.94 125.31
C ILE A 280 -8.11 32.76 124.61
N ALA A 281 -8.40 33.99 125.03
CA ALA A 281 -9.52 34.78 124.50
C ALA A 281 -9.26 35.47 123.15
N LYS A 282 -8.00 35.79 122.80
CA LYS A 282 -7.66 36.56 121.60
C LYS A 282 -7.69 35.75 120.29
N ASN A 283 -7.79 34.42 120.34
CA ASN A 283 -7.68 33.54 119.18
C ASN A 283 -9.00 33.32 118.40
N ARG A 284 -10.16 33.77 118.91
CA ARG A 284 -11.48 33.46 118.31
C ARG A 284 -12.04 34.51 117.33
N GLY A 285 -11.46 35.71 117.22
CA GLY A 285 -11.99 36.81 116.38
C GLY A 285 -11.51 36.87 114.91
N LEU A 286 -10.52 36.08 114.52
CA LEU A 286 -9.82 36.19 113.21
C LEU A 286 -10.31 35.20 112.13
N VAL A 287 -11.24 34.30 112.47
CA VAL A 287 -11.62 33.15 111.61
C VAL A 287 -12.62 33.52 110.50
N GLU A 288 -13.52 34.46 110.74
CA GLU A 288 -14.55 34.93 109.79
C GLU A 288 -13.99 35.74 108.59
N PRO A 289 -13.12 36.75 108.77
CA PRO A 289 -12.55 37.51 107.63
C PRO A 289 -11.58 36.67 106.77
N LEU A 290 -10.95 35.64 107.36
CA LEU A 290 -10.10 34.71 106.62
C LEU A 290 -10.90 33.87 105.61
N ARG A 291 -12.16 33.55 105.91
CA ARG A 291 -13.00 32.67 105.06
C ARG A 291 -13.57 33.37 103.82
N LYS A 292 -13.88 34.67 103.91
CA LYS A 292 -14.40 35.45 102.77
C LYS A 292 -13.31 35.75 101.75
N THR A 293 -12.12 36.11 102.23
CA THR A 293 -10.94 36.34 101.38
C THR A 293 -10.49 35.07 100.66
N THR A 294 -10.56 33.88 101.31
CA THR A 294 -10.26 32.61 100.61
C THR A 294 -11.23 32.32 99.47
N GLN A 295 -12.53 32.55 99.65
CA GLN A 295 -13.52 32.30 98.59
C GLN A 295 -13.39 33.25 97.40
N GLU A 296 -13.02 34.51 97.63
CA GLU A 296 -12.74 35.47 96.56
C GLU A 296 -11.45 35.11 95.81
N THR A 297 -10.41 34.65 96.52
CA THR A 297 -9.19 34.17 95.88
C THR A 297 -9.43 32.92 95.03
N GLU A 298 -10.31 32.00 95.44
CA GLU A 298 -10.66 30.81 94.68
C GLU A 298 -11.41 31.15 93.37
N LYS A 299 -12.33 32.11 93.41
CA LYS A 299 -13.04 32.60 92.21
C LYS A 299 -12.09 33.26 91.21
N LEU A 300 -11.22 34.16 91.68
CA LEU A 300 -10.22 34.82 90.84
C LEU A 300 -9.21 33.81 90.26
N GLN A 301 -8.83 32.78 91.02
CA GLN A 301 -7.99 31.68 90.52
C GLN A 301 -8.70 30.81 89.46
N HIS A 302 -10.02 30.70 89.50
CA HIS A 302 -10.78 29.98 88.48
C HIS A 302 -10.88 30.79 87.18
N GLU A 303 -11.19 32.08 87.27
CA GLU A 303 -11.23 32.98 86.12
C GLU A 303 -9.85 33.09 85.45
N LEU A 304 -8.77 33.22 86.21
CA LEU A 304 -7.40 33.20 85.68
C LEU A 304 -7.10 31.92 84.88
N ARG A 305 -7.54 30.75 85.37
CA ARG A 305 -7.38 29.47 84.65
C ARG A 305 -8.15 29.45 83.33
N LEU A 306 -9.36 30.00 83.29
CA LEU A 306 -10.15 30.12 82.06
C LEU A 306 -9.46 31.06 81.05
N TYR A 307 -8.97 32.21 81.51
CA TYR A 307 -8.21 33.14 80.66
C TYR A 307 -6.91 32.52 80.12
N GLU A 308 -6.19 31.72 80.91
CA GLU A 308 -5.00 31.00 80.44
C GLU A 308 -5.33 29.98 79.35
N ILE A 309 -6.44 29.23 79.50
CA ILE A 309 -6.93 28.29 78.50
C ILE A 309 -7.30 29.02 77.21
N ASP A 310 -8.02 30.14 77.29
CA ASP A 310 -8.44 30.89 76.11
C ASP A 310 -7.26 31.58 75.41
N LYS A 311 -6.26 32.04 76.17
CA LYS A 311 -4.99 32.54 75.61
C LYS A 311 -4.23 31.45 74.85
N ALA A 312 -4.21 30.21 75.37
CA ALA A 312 -3.60 29.07 74.68
C ALA A 312 -4.36 28.74 73.37
N LYS A 313 -5.70 28.66 73.41
CA LYS A 313 -6.52 28.43 72.20
C LYS A 313 -6.33 29.53 71.15
N LEU A 314 -6.22 30.79 71.58
CA LEU A 314 -5.96 31.91 70.68
C LEU A 314 -4.58 31.80 70.02
N ALA A 315 -3.56 31.36 70.77
CA ALA A 315 -2.22 31.12 70.22
C ALA A 315 -2.24 30.00 69.17
N GLU A 316 -2.93 28.88 69.45
CA GLU A 316 -3.10 27.78 68.49
C GLU A 316 -3.86 28.24 67.23
N ALA A 317 -4.92 29.03 67.37
CA ALA A 317 -5.67 29.56 66.24
C ALA A 317 -4.81 30.51 65.38
N LYS A 318 -4.00 31.37 66.00
CA LYS A 318 -3.05 32.25 65.30
C LYS A 318 -1.98 31.46 64.57
N GLN A 319 -1.47 30.39 65.17
CA GLN A 319 -0.50 29.51 64.51
C GLN A 319 -1.13 28.84 63.28
N LYS A 320 -2.32 28.26 63.40
CA LYS A 320 -3.04 27.66 62.28
C LYS A 320 -3.33 28.67 61.16
N LEU A 321 -3.70 29.89 61.52
CA LEU A 321 -3.93 30.97 60.55
C LEU A 321 -2.63 31.34 59.82
N ALA A 322 -1.50 31.41 60.53
CA ALA A 322 -0.20 31.70 59.91
C ALA A 322 0.26 30.57 58.98
N GLU A 323 0.04 29.31 59.38
CA GLU A 323 0.30 28.13 58.54
C GLU A 323 -0.57 28.17 57.27
N GLN A 324 -1.87 28.45 57.41
CA GLN A 324 -2.79 28.57 56.28
C GLN A 324 -2.41 29.72 55.34
N ALA A 325 -2.05 30.89 55.88
CA ALA A 325 -1.59 32.02 55.08
C ALA A 325 -0.31 31.69 54.30
N ALA A 326 0.64 30.98 54.91
CA ALA A 326 1.84 30.50 54.22
C ALA A 326 1.51 29.49 53.11
N THR A 327 0.53 28.59 53.33
CA THR A 327 0.08 27.67 52.27
C THR A 327 -0.60 28.38 51.12
N LEU A 328 -1.43 29.40 51.39
CA LEU A 328 -2.09 30.21 50.36
C LEU A 328 -1.05 30.95 49.51
N ALA A 329 -0.10 31.65 50.14
CA ALA A 329 0.96 32.36 49.42
C ALA A 329 1.80 31.40 48.54
N ARG A 330 2.09 30.18 49.03
CA ARG A 330 2.76 29.15 48.23
C ARG A 330 1.92 28.69 47.05
N LEU A 331 0.62 28.49 47.23
CA LEU A 331 -0.29 28.07 46.15
C LEU A 331 -0.45 29.17 45.09
N GLU A 332 -0.53 30.44 45.50
CA GLU A 332 -0.56 31.58 44.59
C GLU A 332 0.71 31.64 43.72
N GLN A 333 1.90 31.50 44.33
CA GLN A 333 3.16 31.42 43.58
C GLN A 333 3.20 30.23 42.61
N GLN A 334 2.68 29.07 43.02
CA GLN A 334 2.59 27.91 42.13
C GLN A 334 1.63 28.14 40.97
N ALA A 335 0.50 28.81 41.21
CA ALA A 335 -0.45 29.18 40.17
C ALA A 335 0.19 30.14 39.15
N GLU A 336 0.89 31.18 39.61
CA GLU A 336 1.61 32.12 38.73
C GLU A 336 2.67 31.42 37.87
N ILE A 337 3.46 30.51 38.46
CA ILE A 337 4.47 29.73 37.71
C ILE A 337 3.78 28.86 36.65
N LEU A 338 2.68 28.18 36.99
CA LEU A 338 1.93 27.35 36.06
C LEU A 338 1.29 28.17 34.93
N GLU A 339 0.79 29.37 35.22
CA GLU A 339 0.26 30.28 34.22
C GLU A 339 1.35 30.69 33.23
N GLN A 340 2.53 31.11 33.71
CA GLN A 340 3.68 31.44 32.87
C GLN A 340 4.15 30.25 32.02
N GLN A 341 4.19 29.04 32.58
CA GLN A 341 4.50 27.81 31.84
C GLN A 341 3.44 27.52 30.77
N SER A 342 2.16 27.75 31.07
CA SER A 342 1.08 27.55 30.10
C SER A 342 1.17 28.54 28.94
N GLU A 343 1.55 29.80 29.21
CA GLU A 343 1.71 30.83 28.18
C GLU A 343 2.90 30.55 27.27
N THR A 344 4.03 30.15 27.85
CA THR A 344 5.22 29.75 27.07
C THR A 344 4.93 28.53 26.21
N LEU A 345 4.22 27.52 26.73
CA LEU A 345 3.76 26.37 25.95
C LEU A 345 2.78 26.76 24.82
N LYS A 346 1.87 27.71 25.05
CA LYS A 346 0.99 28.23 24.00
C LYS A 346 1.79 28.92 22.90
N LYS A 347 2.77 29.75 23.26
CA LYS A 347 3.66 30.44 22.31
C LYS A 347 4.46 29.44 21.47
N THR A 348 5.13 28.47 22.10
CA THR A 348 5.89 27.45 21.37
C THR A 348 4.99 26.62 20.46
N LYS A 349 3.79 26.22 20.91
CA LYS A 349 2.80 25.54 20.06
C LYS A 349 2.44 26.37 18.82
N THR A 350 2.17 27.67 18.98
CA THR A 350 1.85 28.55 17.84
C THR A 350 3.03 28.69 16.88
N GLU A 351 4.25 28.81 17.40
CA GLU A 351 5.47 28.86 16.58
C GLU A 351 5.69 27.57 15.79
N PHE A 352 5.52 26.41 16.43
CA PHE A 352 5.60 25.12 15.76
C PHE A 352 4.54 24.97 14.66
N GLN A 353 3.30 25.38 14.93
CA GLN A 353 2.23 25.36 13.92
C GLN A 353 2.57 26.26 12.73
N GLN A 354 3.10 27.46 12.97
CA GLN A 354 3.51 28.37 11.89
C GLN A 354 4.69 27.81 11.09
N ARG A 355 5.70 27.23 11.76
CA ARG A 355 6.84 26.59 11.08
C ARG A 355 6.37 25.42 10.22
N TYR A 356 5.50 24.57 10.76
CA TYR A 356 4.91 23.46 10.03
C TYR A 356 4.15 23.94 8.79
N GLN A 357 3.26 24.92 8.94
CA GLN A 357 2.53 25.51 7.81
C GLN A 357 3.48 26.06 6.74
N ARG A 358 4.51 26.82 7.13
CA ARG A 358 5.52 27.34 6.19
C ARG A 358 6.25 26.22 5.45
N THR A 359 6.65 25.15 6.16
CA THR A 359 7.32 24.02 5.51
C THR A 359 6.40 23.27 4.55
N VAL A 360 5.13 23.07 4.93
CA VAL A 360 4.14 22.39 4.08
C VAL A 360 3.86 23.21 2.83
N TYR A 361 3.59 24.51 2.97
CA TYR A 361 3.37 25.39 1.81
C TYR A 361 4.63 25.47 0.92
N GLY A 362 5.82 25.55 1.51
CA GLY A 362 7.08 25.52 0.75
C GLY A 362 7.29 24.21 -0.02
N LEU A 363 6.96 23.06 0.58
CA LEU A 363 7.02 21.76 -0.09
C LEU A 363 5.97 21.64 -1.19
N GLN A 364 4.74 22.07 -0.94
CA GLN A 364 3.67 22.09 -1.94
C GLN A 364 4.04 22.99 -3.13
N GLN A 365 4.61 24.17 -2.89
CA GLN A 365 5.07 25.06 -3.96
C GLN A 365 6.20 24.42 -4.77
N LYS A 366 7.20 23.82 -4.11
CA LYS A 366 8.30 23.13 -4.82
C LYS A 366 7.80 21.93 -5.63
N ALA A 367 6.92 21.12 -5.07
CA ALA A 367 6.30 19.99 -5.76
C ALA A 367 5.47 20.48 -6.95
N GLY A 368 4.62 21.50 -6.76
CA GLY A 368 3.82 22.09 -7.82
C GLY A 368 4.66 22.67 -8.96
N LEU A 369 5.75 23.39 -8.64
CA LEU A 369 6.69 23.88 -9.65
C LEU A 369 7.38 22.73 -10.39
N LYS A 370 7.80 21.66 -9.70
CA LYS A 370 8.39 20.47 -10.33
C LYS A 370 7.40 19.79 -11.27
N THR A 371 6.15 19.59 -10.84
CA THR A 371 5.09 19.03 -11.67
C THR A 371 4.83 19.90 -12.90
N MET A 372 4.69 21.22 -12.74
CA MET A 372 4.48 22.13 -13.86
C MET A 372 5.65 22.10 -14.87
N ILE A 373 6.90 22.00 -14.39
CA ILE A 373 8.07 21.86 -15.26
C ILE A 373 8.04 20.52 -16.01
N LEU A 374 7.69 19.43 -15.33
CA LEU A 374 7.57 18.11 -15.95
C LEU A 374 6.45 18.09 -17.00
N GLU A 375 5.30 18.67 -16.71
CA GLU A 375 4.19 18.81 -17.67
C GLU A 375 4.61 19.62 -18.90
N ARG A 376 5.33 20.74 -18.72
CA ARG A 376 5.84 21.52 -19.86
C ARG A 376 6.86 20.75 -20.69
N LYS A 377 7.77 20.01 -20.03
CA LYS A 377 8.73 19.15 -20.74
C LYS A 377 8.04 18.03 -21.49
N LEU A 378 7.02 17.42 -20.90
CA LEU A 378 6.24 16.36 -21.51
C LEU A 378 5.48 16.87 -22.74
N LYS A 379 4.79 18.01 -22.63
CA LYS A 379 4.15 18.67 -23.79
C LYS A 379 5.14 19.00 -24.90
N ALA A 380 6.30 19.54 -24.56
CA ALA A 380 7.33 19.84 -25.56
C ALA A 380 7.89 18.58 -26.25
N LEU A 381 7.96 17.45 -25.53
CA LEU A 381 8.33 16.16 -26.10
C LEU A 381 7.20 15.58 -26.97
N GLU A 382 5.94 15.70 -26.56
CA GLU A 382 4.76 15.31 -27.35
C GLU A 382 4.70 16.12 -28.66
N GLU A 383 4.86 17.44 -28.60
CA GLU A 383 4.93 18.30 -29.79
C GLU A 383 6.09 17.91 -30.72
N ALA A 384 7.26 17.61 -30.15
CA ALA A 384 8.41 17.15 -30.94
C ALA A 384 8.18 15.77 -31.57
N GLU A 385 7.49 14.87 -30.85
CA GLU A 385 7.09 13.56 -31.35
C GLU A 385 6.07 13.69 -32.49
N GLU A 386 5.03 14.50 -32.34
CA GLU A 386 4.04 14.78 -33.37
C GLU A 386 4.69 15.35 -34.65
N VAL A 387 5.63 16.30 -34.50
CA VAL A 387 6.38 16.85 -35.64
C VAL A 387 7.25 15.78 -36.29
N ALA A 388 7.94 14.95 -35.51
CA ALA A 388 8.77 13.87 -36.04
C ALA A 388 7.93 12.80 -36.77
N GLN A 389 6.78 12.41 -36.20
CA GLN A 389 5.85 11.48 -36.83
C GLN A 389 5.30 12.06 -38.14
N ALA A 390 4.88 13.32 -38.17
CA ALA A 390 4.43 13.99 -39.38
C ALA A 390 5.51 14.05 -40.48
N GLN A 391 6.77 14.31 -40.10
CA GLN A 391 7.91 14.28 -41.04
C GLN A 391 8.16 12.87 -41.60
N VAL A 392 8.06 11.84 -40.76
CA VAL A 392 8.20 10.43 -41.19
C VAL A 392 7.08 10.05 -42.15
N GLU A 393 5.84 10.43 -41.86
CA GLU A 393 4.69 10.20 -42.74
C GLU A 393 4.83 10.93 -44.09
N GLU A 394 5.30 12.17 -44.08
CA GLU A 394 5.56 12.93 -45.30
C GLU A 394 6.64 12.26 -46.17
N LEU A 395 7.76 11.84 -45.57
CA LEU A 395 8.83 11.13 -46.27
C LEU A 395 8.34 9.80 -46.85
N ARG A 396 7.53 9.07 -46.09
CA ARG A 396 6.89 7.83 -46.53
C ARG A 396 6.00 8.04 -47.76
N TYR A 397 5.20 9.11 -47.76
CA TYR A 397 4.34 9.47 -48.88
C TYR A 397 5.16 9.88 -50.12
N ARG A 398 6.19 10.72 -49.95
CA ARG A 398 7.05 11.21 -51.05
C ARG A 398 7.87 10.11 -51.73
N GLN A 399 8.31 9.09 -50.99
CA GLN A 399 9.15 8.01 -51.53
C GLN A 399 8.38 6.73 -51.88
N HIS A 400 7.06 6.68 -51.69
CA HIS A 400 6.23 5.49 -51.92
C HIS A 400 6.76 4.22 -51.22
N ILE A 401 7.33 4.37 -50.01
CA ILE A 401 7.86 3.23 -49.25
C ILE A 401 6.68 2.48 -48.60
N GLU A 402 6.50 1.22 -48.96
CA GLU A 402 5.49 0.35 -48.36
C GLU A 402 5.82 0.05 -46.89
N SER A 403 4.80 -0.06 -46.04
CA SER A 403 4.99 -0.34 -44.59
C SER A 403 5.76 -1.64 -44.33
N SER A 404 5.72 -2.59 -45.25
CA SER A 404 6.36 -3.90 -45.12
C SER A 404 7.88 -3.80 -45.02
N ASP A 405 8.50 -2.89 -45.78
CA ASP A 405 9.97 -2.80 -45.88
C ASP A 405 10.60 -2.01 -44.72
N LEU A 406 9.80 -1.21 -44.01
CA LEU A 406 10.23 -0.42 -42.84
C LEU A 406 10.23 -1.23 -41.54
N VAL A 407 9.41 -2.27 -41.43
CA VAL A 407 9.30 -3.08 -40.20
C VAL A 407 10.60 -3.81 -39.83
N PRO A 408 11.33 -4.45 -40.76
CA PRO A 408 12.61 -5.10 -40.44
C PRO A 408 13.69 -4.08 -40.05
N LEU A 409 13.74 -2.93 -40.74
CA LEU A 409 14.70 -1.87 -40.47
C LEU A 409 14.43 -1.18 -39.12
N SER A 410 13.16 -0.92 -38.79
CA SER A 410 12.73 -0.41 -37.48
C SER A 410 13.12 -1.38 -36.37
N LYS A 411 12.84 -2.68 -36.53
CA LYS A 411 13.19 -3.69 -35.52
C LYS A 411 14.71 -3.77 -35.30
N GLY A 412 15.50 -3.73 -36.37
CA GLY A 412 16.97 -3.71 -36.26
C GLY A 412 17.49 -2.44 -35.59
N ALA A 413 16.87 -1.28 -35.86
CA ALA A 413 17.20 -0.04 -35.17
C ALA A 413 16.80 -0.08 -33.68
N ASP A 414 15.65 -0.64 -33.34
CA ASP A 414 15.17 -0.82 -31.96
C ASP A 414 16.07 -1.77 -31.17
N GLU A 415 16.52 -2.87 -31.79
CA GLU A 415 17.48 -3.79 -31.17
C GLU A 415 18.83 -3.12 -30.91
N LEU A 416 19.31 -2.31 -31.86
CA LEU A 416 20.56 -1.56 -31.69
C LEU A 416 20.44 -0.46 -30.64
N LEU A 417 19.30 0.23 -30.56
CA LEU A 417 19.01 1.21 -29.51
C LEU A 417 18.98 0.53 -28.14
N LYS A 418 18.26 -0.59 -28.00
CA LYS A 418 18.23 -1.39 -26.75
C LYS A 418 19.62 -1.86 -26.34
N ALA A 419 20.44 -2.31 -27.29
CA ALA A 419 21.82 -2.72 -27.00
C ALA A 419 22.67 -1.54 -26.51
N LYS A 420 22.49 -0.35 -27.11
CA LYS A 420 23.18 0.87 -26.66
C LYS A 420 22.69 1.37 -25.31
N ASP A 421 21.39 1.28 -25.03
CA ASP A 421 20.82 1.66 -23.74
C ASP A 421 21.28 0.71 -22.63
N ALA A 422 21.30 -0.61 -22.90
CA ALA A 422 21.85 -1.60 -21.98
C ALA A 422 23.34 -1.32 -21.67
N LEU A 423 24.14 -1.03 -22.70
CA LEU A 423 25.55 -0.66 -22.52
C LEU A 423 25.69 0.67 -21.75
N ALA A 424 24.77 1.63 -21.95
CA ALA A 424 24.76 2.87 -21.19
C ALA A 424 24.42 2.64 -19.70
N ASP A 425 23.53 1.70 -19.41
CA ASP A 425 23.19 1.32 -18.04
C ASP A 425 24.32 0.54 -17.37
N GLU A 426 24.96 -0.39 -18.08
CA GLU A 426 26.19 -1.06 -17.63
C GLU A 426 27.28 -0.04 -17.27
N LEU A 427 27.54 0.93 -18.15
CA LEU A 427 28.51 2.00 -17.89
C LEU A 427 28.12 2.89 -16.71
N ARG A 428 26.82 3.14 -16.48
CA ARG A 428 26.36 3.90 -15.31
C ARG A 428 26.59 3.12 -14.02
N ASP A 429 26.37 1.83 -14.03
CA ASP A 429 26.60 0.97 -12.88
C ASP A 429 28.10 0.79 -12.61
N ASP A 430 28.93 0.66 -13.64
CA ASP A 430 30.40 0.70 -13.52
C ASP A 430 30.87 2.03 -12.91
N ILE A 431 30.29 3.17 -13.32
CA ILE A 431 30.61 4.47 -12.71
C ILE A 431 30.19 4.50 -11.24
N LYS A 432 29.04 3.94 -10.86
CA LYS A 432 28.63 3.86 -9.45
C LYS A 432 29.59 3.00 -8.65
N THR A 433 29.90 1.80 -9.12
CA THR A 433 30.83 0.90 -8.43
C THR A 433 32.22 1.53 -8.30
N LEU A 434 32.72 2.24 -9.31
CA LEU A 434 33.97 2.99 -9.22
C LEU A 434 33.93 4.12 -8.19
N LYS A 435 32.80 4.83 -8.06
CA LYS A 435 32.60 5.86 -7.03
C LYS A 435 32.57 5.25 -5.63
N ASP A 436 31.87 4.14 -5.45
CA ASP A 436 31.81 3.43 -4.17
C ASP A 436 33.20 2.89 -3.78
N LEU A 437 33.92 2.28 -4.73
CA LEU A 437 35.31 1.83 -4.54
C LEU A 437 36.24 2.99 -4.19
N HIS A 438 36.09 4.14 -4.85
CA HIS A 438 36.84 5.35 -4.54
C HIS A 438 36.58 5.82 -3.11
N ASP A 439 35.31 5.94 -2.70
CA ASP A 439 34.95 6.42 -1.37
C ASP A 439 35.40 5.44 -0.28
N MET A 440 35.29 4.13 -0.50
CA MET A 440 35.86 3.11 0.39
C MET A 440 37.40 3.21 0.47
N ALA A 441 38.09 3.44 -0.64
CA ALA A 441 39.54 3.62 -0.63
C ALA A 441 39.94 4.87 0.17
N VAL A 442 39.22 5.99 0.00
CA VAL A 442 39.45 7.21 0.79
C VAL A 442 39.25 6.96 2.28
N GLU A 443 38.22 6.21 2.67
CA GLU A 443 37.98 5.83 4.08
C GLU A 443 39.09 4.91 4.63
N GLN A 444 39.55 3.93 3.85
CA GLN A 444 40.65 3.04 4.23
C GLN A 444 41.96 3.81 4.37
N TYR A 445 42.28 4.73 3.46
CA TYR A 445 43.45 5.59 3.56
C TYR A 445 43.35 6.52 4.77
N ALA A 446 42.19 7.12 5.05
CA ALA A 446 41.98 7.93 6.24
C ALA A 446 42.18 7.12 7.53
N SER A 447 41.69 5.88 7.57
CA SER A 447 41.89 4.94 8.69
C SER A 447 43.36 4.55 8.88
N CYS A 448 44.09 4.30 7.80
CA CYS A 448 45.53 4.00 7.84
C CYS A 448 46.38 5.21 8.28
N MET A 449 46.01 6.43 7.85
CA MET A 449 46.68 7.67 8.28
C MET A 449 46.42 7.93 9.77
N ALA A 450 45.19 7.70 10.24
CA ALA A 450 44.84 7.79 11.65
C ALA A 450 45.62 6.76 12.51
N SER A 451 45.78 5.52 12.03
CA SER A 451 46.52 4.48 12.75
C SER A 451 48.03 4.70 12.79
N THR A 452 48.59 5.42 11.80
CA THR A 452 50.00 5.83 11.75
C THR A 452 50.26 7.16 12.49
N GLY A 453 49.22 7.77 13.06
CA GLY A 453 49.34 8.97 13.91
C GLY A 453 49.44 10.29 13.15
N VAL A 454 49.12 10.30 11.85
CA VAL A 454 49.03 11.53 11.05
C VAL A 454 47.59 12.05 11.13
N PRO A 455 47.33 13.23 11.73
CA PRO A 455 46.00 13.82 11.79
C PRO A 455 45.51 14.14 10.38
N VAL A 456 44.26 13.79 10.07
CA VAL A 456 43.62 14.03 8.76
C VAL A 456 43.55 15.54 8.44
N ASP A 457 43.61 16.40 9.45
CA ASP A 457 43.61 17.87 9.33
C ASP A 457 44.90 18.46 8.73
N ASP A 458 46.00 17.70 8.68
CA ASP A 458 47.28 18.13 8.09
C ASP A 458 47.32 17.96 6.55
N LEU A 459 46.34 17.25 5.98
CA LEU A 459 46.19 17.11 4.53
C LEU A 459 45.56 18.40 3.96
N GLN A 460 46.34 19.18 3.21
CA GLN A 460 45.87 20.41 2.54
C GLN A 460 44.82 20.18 1.43
N PHE A 461 44.38 18.92 1.21
CA PHE A 461 43.34 18.58 0.25
C PHE A 461 42.24 17.76 0.93
N VAL A 462 40.98 18.16 0.69
CA VAL A 462 39.81 17.37 1.07
C VAL A 462 39.46 16.46 -0.11
N PRO A 463 39.55 15.13 0.01
CA PRO A 463 39.16 14.24 -1.08
C PRO A 463 37.66 14.42 -1.39
N ILE A 464 37.35 14.56 -2.69
CA ILE A 464 35.97 14.71 -3.18
C ILE A 464 35.25 13.38 -2.94
N ARG A 465 34.13 13.42 -2.20
CA ARG A 465 33.24 12.28 -2.03
C ARG A 465 32.13 12.33 -3.08
N TYR A 466 31.81 11.20 -3.68
CA TYR A 466 30.79 11.10 -4.72
C TYR A 466 29.52 10.46 -4.16
N SER A 467 28.79 11.19 -3.29
CA SER A 467 27.49 10.76 -2.74
C SER A 467 26.33 10.96 -3.70
#